data_AF-A0AAD7ECW1-F1
#
_entry.id   AF-A0AAD7ECW1-F1
#
_cell.length_a   1.000
_cell.length_b   1.000
_cell.length_c   1.000
_cell.angle_alpha   90.00
_cell.angle_beta   90.00
_cell.angle_gamma   90.00
#
_symmetry.space_group_name_H-M   'P 1'
#
loop_
_entity.id
_entity.type
_entity.pdbx_description
1 polymer ?
#
loop_
_entity_poly.entity_id
_entity_poly.type
_entity_poly.pdbx_seq_one_letter_code
_entity_poly.pdbx_strand_id
1 'polypeptide(L)'
;MFTSLLALVAILPAFVNAQSPIFGQCGGQGWTGPTTCASGSTCTFSNPFYSQCLPGASGGGGGGTTTTPTTTTGPTSTASAPTGSQTPDAGNPFIGHNIYLTPFYAAEVAAAAANISDATTKAKALSVAKIPSFTWFDTIAKVPDLGTYLADASAQGKASGTPMIVQIIVYDLPDRDCAAAASNGEFSIADNGSANYVKYIDGLVGQIQKFPDVRVVAIIEPDSLANLVTNLNVQKCANAQTAYLAGVTYAMQQFEKLGNVYSYLDAGHAGWLGWPANLSPAAQLFTSLYKNAGSPSFVRGLATNVANYNALQASTPDPITQGNPNFDEIHYINALAPVLSSAGFPTHFIVDQGRSGQQNLRQQWGDWCNVKGAGFGQRPTINTGFSTIDAIVWAKPGGECDGTSNSSAARFDFHCALADADQPAPEAGSWFQEFFVTLVTKANPPL
;
A
#
# COMPACT_ATOMS: atom_id res chain seq x y z
N MET A 1 -12.77 -5.76 -79.24
CA MET A 1 -11.41 -6.29 -78.99
C MET A 1 -10.56 -5.16 -78.42
N PHE A 2 -10.45 -5.08 -77.09
CA PHE A 2 -9.38 -4.34 -76.40
C PHE A 2 -9.16 -5.04 -75.06
N THR A 3 -8.04 -5.74 -74.96
CA THR A 3 -7.55 -6.45 -73.77
C THR A 3 -6.95 -5.46 -72.79
N SER A 4 -7.45 -5.41 -71.55
CA SER A 4 -6.79 -4.71 -70.43
C SER A 4 -6.23 -5.73 -69.46
N LEU A 5 -4.92 -5.68 -69.29
CA LEU A 5 -4.11 -6.50 -68.40
C LEU A 5 -4.08 -5.80 -67.02
N LEU A 6 -4.73 -6.36 -65.98
CA LEU A 6 -4.56 -5.90 -64.60
C LEU A 6 -3.40 -6.65 -63.96
N ALA A 7 -2.31 -5.93 -63.69
CA ALA A 7 -1.20 -6.42 -62.88
C ALA A 7 -1.55 -6.30 -61.38
N LEU A 8 -1.56 -7.43 -60.67
CA LEU A 8 -1.77 -7.50 -59.22
C LEU A 8 -0.43 -7.24 -58.51
N VAL A 9 -0.26 -6.06 -57.92
CA VAL A 9 0.88 -5.75 -57.03
C VAL A 9 0.52 -6.26 -55.63
N ALA A 10 1.14 -7.36 -55.21
CA ALA A 10 1.06 -7.83 -53.83
C ALA A 10 1.99 -6.99 -52.95
N ILE A 11 1.42 -6.13 -52.10
CA ILE A 11 2.14 -5.43 -51.04
C ILE A 11 2.25 -6.41 -49.86
N LEU A 12 3.43 -6.98 -49.65
CA LEU A 12 3.76 -7.70 -48.43
C LEU A 12 3.94 -6.67 -47.30
N PRO A 13 3.21 -6.75 -46.16
CA PRO A 13 3.53 -5.95 -45.00
C PRO A 13 4.88 -6.43 -44.45
N ALA A 14 5.89 -5.56 -44.49
CA ALA A 14 7.09 -5.75 -43.70
C ALA A 14 6.70 -5.66 -42.23
N PHE A 15 6.64 -6.79 -41.54
CA PHE A 15 6.55 -6.83 -40.08
C PHE A 15 7.85 -6.27 -39.51
N VAL A 16 7.86 -4.97 -39.23
CA VAL A 16 8.86 -4.39 -38.35
C VAL A 16 8.53 -4.91 -36.95
N ASN A 17 9.23 -5.95 -36.50
CA ASN A 17 9.21 -6.34 -35.10
C ASN A 17 9.82 -5.17 -34.30
N ALA A 18 8.96 -4.26 -33.83
CA ALA A 18 9.36 -3.22 -32.89
C ALA A 18 10.06 -3.89 -31.71
N GLN A 19 11.11 -3.28 -31.17
CA GLN A 19 11.72 -3.79 -29.93
C GLN A 19 10.75 -3.56 -28.78
N SER A 20 10.69 -4.49 -27.83
CA SER A 20 9.96 -4.28 -26.58
C SER A 20 10.66 -3.16 -25.81
N PRO A 21 9.94 -2.12 -25.33
CA PRO A 21 10.56 -1.06 -24.56
C PRO A 21 11.21 -1.62 -23.29
N ILE A 22 12.08 -0.85 -22.65
CA ILE A 22 12.58 -1.18 -21.31
C ILE A 22 11.36 -1.36 -20.39
N PHE A 23 11.33 -2.46 -19.63
CA PHE A 23 10.20 -2.97 -18.84
C PHE A 23 8.99 -3.53 -19.61
N GLY A 24 9.05 -3.58 -20.95
CA GLY A 24 8.06 -4.27 -21.77
C GLY A 24 8.19 -5.79 -21.73
N GLN A 25 7.10 -6.50 -22.03
CA GLN A 25 7.11 -7.96 -22.18
C GLN A 25 7.91 -8.33 -23.42
N CYS A 26 8.84 -9.27 -23.28
CA CYS A 26 9.72 -9.76 -24.33
C CYS A 26 9.66 -11.28 -24.53
N GLY A 27 8.74 -11.96 -23.84
CA GLY A 27 8.58 -13.40 -23.96
C GLY A 27 7.46 -13.93 -23.09
N GLY A 28 7.19 -15.22 -23.26
CA GLY A 28 6.11 -15.93 -22.57
C GLY A 28 5.32 -16.84 -23.50
N GLN A 29 4.83 -17.96 -22.99
CA GLN A 29 3.94 -18.86 -23.69
C GLN A 29 2.66 -18.10 -24.11
N GLY A 30 2.40 -18.06 -25.43
CA GLY A 30 1.28 -17.32 -26.02
C GLY A 30 1.58 -15.86 -26.37
N TRP A 31 2.77 -15.34 -26.07
CA TRP A 31 3.19 -14.00 -26.46
C TRP A 31 3.46 -13.93 -27.98
N THR A 32 2.77 -13.01 -28.66
CA THR A 32 2.93 -12.75 -30.11
C THR A 32 3.59 -11.40 -30.41
N GLY A 33 3.97 -10.65 -29.37
CA GLY A 33 4.62 -9.35 -29.51
C GLY A 33 6.15 -9.44 -29.61
N PRO A 34 6.83 -8.29 -29.50
CA PRO A 34 8.29 -8.19 -29.57
C PRO A 34 9.03 -9.15 -28.64
N THR A 35 10.06 -9.85 -29.14
CA THR A 35 10.92 -10.74 -28.34
C THR A 35 12.32 -10.17 -28.07
N THR A 36 12.66 -9.06 -28.73
CA THR A 36 13.93 -8.35 -28.55
C THR A 36 13.69 -7.08 -27.77
N CYS A 37 14.54 -6.81 -26.79
CA CYS A 37 14.45 -5.61 -25.96
C CYS A 37 15.10 -4.38 -26.61
N ALA A 38 14.63 -3.20 -26.22
CA ALA A 38 15.25 -1.93 -26.59
C ALA A 38 16.71 -1.89 -26.11
N SER A 39 17.57 -1.21 -26.88
CA SER A 39 19.00 -1.09 -26.59
C SER A 39 19.25 -0.67 -25.12
N GLY A 40 20.20 -1.33 -24.46
CA GLY A 40 20.48 -1.13 -23.03
C GLY A 40 19.66 -1.99 -22.06
N SER A 41 18.78 -2.85 -22.58
CA SER A 41 18.03 -3.82 -21.77
C SER A 41 18.11 -5.24 -22.32
N THR A 42 17.95 -6.23 -21.44
CA THR A 42 18.00 -7.67 -21.75
C THR A 42 16.69 -8.32 -21.37
N CYS A 43 16.21 -9.24 -22.22
CA CYS A 43 15.01 -9.99 -21.92
C CYS A 43 15.29 -10.99 -20.80
N THR A 44 14.78 -10.71 -19.60
CA THR A 44 14.94 -11.57 -18.43
C THR A 44 13.72 -12.46 -18.29
N PHE A 45 13.95 -13.77 -18.26
CA PHE A 45 12.90 -14.76 -17.99
C PHE A 45 12.33 -14.54 -16.58
N SER A 46 11.01 -14.41 -16.48
CA SER A 46 10.33 -14.35 -15.18
C SER A 46 9.59 -15.65 -14.90
N ASN A 47 8.74 -16.11 -15.83
CA ASN A 47 8.00 -17.36 -15.71
C ASN A 47 7.61 -17.88 -17.11
N PRO A 48 7.00 -19.09 -17.23
CA PRO A 48 6.68 -19.68 -18.53
C PRO A 48 5.80 -18.81 -19.45
N PHE A 49 4.98 -17.91 -18.88
CA PHE A 49 4.05 -17.05 -19.62
C PHE A 49 4.54 -15.60 -19.75
N TYR A 50 5.67 -15.23 -19.13
CA TYR A 50 6.14 -13.85 -19.08
C TYR A 50 7.67 -13.73 -18.94
N SER A 51 8.28 -12.95 -19.83
CA SER A 51 9.65 -12.44 -19.73
C SER A 51 9.63 -10.94 -19.94
N GLN A 52 10.51 -10.19 -19.28
CA GLN A 52 10.51 -8.73 -19.29
C GLN A 52 11.87 -8.15 -19.66
N CYS A 53 11.89 -7.04 -20.39
CA CYS A 53 13.11 -6.29 -20.66
C CYS A 53 13.58 -5.54 -19.42
N LEU A 54 14.75 -5.89 -18.89
CA LEU A 54 15.35 -5.22 -17.74
C LEU A 54 16.68 -4.54 -18.15
N PRO A 55 16.99 -3.33 -17.65
CA PRO A 55 18.26 -2.67 -17.92
C PRO A 55 19.47 -3.52 -17.50
N GLY A 56 20.45 -3.67 -18.39
CA GLY A 56 21.71 -4.36 -18.08
C GLY A 56 22.87 -3.38 -18.07
N ALA A 57 23.72 -3.44 -17.04
CA ALA A 57 24.93 -2.61 -16.94
C ALA A 57 25.84 -2.83 -18.16
N SER A 58 26.27 -1.73 -18.77
CA SER A 58 27.15 -1.67 -19.92
C SER A 58 28.58 -2.17 -19.61
N GLY A 59 29.11 -3.03 -20.49
CA GLY A 59 30.52 -3.44 -20.58
C GLY A 59 30.58 -4.84 -21.18
N GLY A 60 31.06 -5.10 -22.40
CA GLY A 60 32.38 -4.77 -22.96
C GLY A 60 32.98 -6.12 -23.41
N GLY A 61 33.23 -6.29 -24.71
CA GLY A 61 33.43 -7.61 -25.35
C GLY A 61 34.77 -8.31 -25.11
N GLY A 62 34.88 -9.53 -25.66
CA GLY A 62 36.15 -10.25 -25.83
C GLY A 62 35.97 -11.76 -25.92
N GLY A 63 36.12 -12.32 -27.13
CA GLY A 63 36.20 -13.76 -27.35
C GLY A 63 37.50 -14.36 -26.81
N GLY A 64 37.47 -15.65 -26.46
CA GLY A 64 38.65 -16.38 -26.00
C GLY A 64 38.35 -17.83 -25.65
N THR A 65 38.66 -18.70 -26.60
CA THR A 65 39.04 -20.13 -26.57
C THR A 65 39.10 -20.92 -25.24
N THR A 66 38.62 -22.15 -25.39
CA THR A 66 38.86 -23.40 -24.65
C THR A 66 40.23 -23.52 -23.96
N THR A 67 40.24 -23.80 -22.66
CA THR A 67 41.18 -24.74 -22.01
C THR A 67 40.66 -25.13 -20.62
N THR A 68 40.53 -26.44 -20.38
CA THR A 68 40.28 -27.07 -19.09
C THR A 68 41.56 -27.04 -18.23
N PRO A 69 41.48 -26.67 -16.95
CA PRO A 69 42.48 -27.09 -15.98
C PRO A 69 41.85 -27.94 -14.87
N THR A 70 42.34 -29.17 -14.76
CA THR A 70 42.15 -30.05 -13.61
C THR A 70 43.00 -29.53 -12.46
N THR A 71 42.43 -29.22 -11.30
CA THR A 71 43.16 -29.25 -10.02
C THR A 71 42.24 -29.58 -8.85
N THR A 72 42.73 -30.52 -8.05
CA THR A 72 42.24 -31.03 -6.77
C THR A 72 42.66 -30.12 -5.61
N THR A 73 41.77 -29.96 -4.61
CA THR A 73 41.97 -29.99 -3.13
C THR A 73 41.25 -28.89 -2.35
N GLY A 74 40.61 -29.30 -1.24
CA GLY A 74 40.27 -28.47 -0.08
C GLY A 74 38.77 -28.26 0.20
N PRO A 75 38.21 -28.77 1.33
CA PRO A 75 36.86 -28.40 1.75
C PRO A 75 36.93 -27.02 2.41
N THR A 76 36.59 -25.97 1.67
CA THR A 76 36.36 -24.65 2.24
C THR A 76 34.93 -24.63 2.77
N SER A 77 34.77 -24.53 4.10
CA SER A 77 33.47 -24.33 4.74
C SER A 77 32.97 -22.92 4.45
N THR A 78 32.27 -22.74 3.34
CA THR A 78 31.38 -21.59 3.16
C THR A 78 30.19 -21.78 4.07
N ALA A 79 30.10 -20.96 5.12
CA ALA A 79 28.87 -20.78 5.87
C ALA A 79 27.83 -20.18 4.92
N SER A 80 26.94 -21.02 4.41
CA SER A 80 25.73 -20.58 3.74
C SER A 80 24.87 -19.86 4.78
N ALA A 81 24.63 -18.57 4.58
CA ALA A 81 23.55 -17.87 5.27
C ALA A 81 22.25 -18.66 5.00
N PRO A 82 21.44 -18.96 6.02
CA PRO A 82 20.19 -19.67 5.79
C PRO A 82 19.21 -18.69 5.15
N THR A 83 19.12 -18.68 3.82
CA THR A 83 17.88 -18.32 3.12
C THR A 83 16.90 -19.46 3.33
N GLY A 84 16.42 -19.60 4.57
CA GLY A 84 15.29 -20.46 4.87
C GLY A 84 14.05 -19.78 4.32
N SER A 85 13.44 -20.38 3.30
CA SER A 85 12.07 -20.04 2.88
C SER A 85 11.17 -20.19 4.10
N GLN A 86 10.87 -19.09 4.80
CA GLN A 86 9.96 -19.14 5.95
C GLN A 86 8.55 -19.36 5.39
N THR A 87 7.84 -20.33 5.96
CA THR A 87 6.41 -20.48 5.72
C THR A 87 5.70 -19.52 6.68
N PRO A 88 4.67 -18.77 6.24
CA PRO A 88 3.92 -17.93 7.16
C PRO A 88 3.41 -18.75 8.34
N ASP A 89 3.48 -18.17 9.55
CA ASP A 89 2.84 -18.77 10.71
C ASP A 89 1.37 -19.08 10.41
N ALA A 90 0.93 -20.29 10.78
CA ALA A 90 -0.46 -20.66 10.71
C ALA A 90 -1.26 -19.85 11.76
N GLY A 91 -1.85 -18.73 11.34
CA GLY A 91 -2.69 -17.92 12.22
C GLY A 91 -2.65 -16.43 11.93
N ASN A 92 -3.20 -15.64 12.85
CA ASN A 92 -3.23 -14.19 12.79
C ASN A 92 -1.83 -13.61 13.06
N PRO A 93 -1.28 -12.75 12.19
CA PRO A 93 0.10 -12.26 12.30
C PRO A 93 0.37 -11.38 13.53
N PHE A 94 -0.66 -10.91 14.23
CA PHE A 94 -0.52 -10.08 15.43
C PHE A 94 -0.37 -10.90 16.72
N ILE A 95 -0.70 -12.20 16.71
CA ILE A 95 -0.67 -13.03 17.93
C ILE A 95 0.77 -13.28 18.37
N GLY A 96 1.02 -13.20 19.68
CA GLY A 96 2.31 -13.53 20.30
C GLY A 96 3.41 -12.47 20.12
N HIS A 97 3.05 -11.27 19.65
CA HIS A 97 3.99 -10.19 19.39
C HIS A 97 3.57 -8.92 20.16
N ASN A 98 4.57 -8.11 20.51
CA ASN A 98 4.36 -6.73 20.93
C ASN A 98 4.39 -5.81 19.72
N ILE A 99 3.60 -4.73 19.71
CA ILE A 99 3.62 -3.76 18.62
C ILE A 99 4.61 -2.64 18.95
N TYR A 100 5.51 -2.35 18.01
CA TYR A 100 6.47 -1.27 18.12
C TYR A 100 5.76 0.10 18.09
N LEU A 101 6.06 0.94 19.06
CA LEU A 101 5.60 2.33 19.10
C LEU A 101 6.64 3.21 18.42
N THR A 102 6.30 3.74 17.26
CA THR A 102 7.18 4.59 16.45
C THR A 102 7.54 5.88 17.21
N PRO A 103 8.84 6.25 17.29
CA PRO A 103 9.27 7.48 17.94
C PRO A 103 8.84 8.72 17.16
N PHE A 104 8.53 8.61 15.86
CA PHE A 104 8.08 9.71 15.02
C PHE A 104 6.76 10.29 15.53
N TYR A 105 5.70 9.46 15.58
CA TYR A 105 4.39 9.91 16.02
C TYR A 105 4.38 10.23 17.53
N ALA A 106 5.16 9.51 18.33
CA ALA A 106 5.33 9.84 19.75
C ALA A 106 5.93 11.24 19.96
N ALA A 107 6.88 11.67 19.11
CA ALA A 107 7.47 13.00 19.17
C ALA A 107 6.46 14.09 18.76
N GLU A 108 5.66 13.86 17.72
CA GLU A 108 4.59 14.78 17.32
C GLU A 108 3.56 14.95 18.44
N VAL A 109 3.09 13.86 19.04
CA VAL A 109 2.17 13.90 20.18
C VAL A 109 2.77 14.64 21.37
N ALA A 110 4.05 14.41 21.68
CA ALA A 110 4.73 15.11 22.77
C ALA A 110 4.83 16.62 22.52
N ALA A 111 5.18 17.03 21.30
CA ALA A 111 5.21 18.43 20.88
C ALA A 111 3.81 19.07 20.91
N ALA A 112 2.79 18.33 20.45
CA ALA A 112 1.41 18.78 20.49
C ALA A 112 0.90 18.99 21.92
N ALA A 113 1.18 18.05 22.81
CA ALA A 113 0.80 18.14 24.22
C ALA A 113 1.50 19.30 24.94
N ALA A 114 2.68 19.73 24.50
CA ALA A 114 3.34 20.92 25.04
C ALA A 114 2.53 22.20 24.77
N ASN A 115 1.73 22.22 23.69
CA ASN A 115 0.85 23.34 23.31
C ASN A 115 -0.57 23.24 23.89
N ILE A 116 -0.87 22.26 24.75
CA ILE A 116 -2.17 22.11 25.41
C ILE A 116 -2.09 22.64 26.84
N SER A 117 -2.88 23.68 27.14
CA SER A 117 -2.88 24.32 28.47
C SER A 117 -3.71 23.56 29.51
N ASP A 118 -4.83 22.96 29.11
CA ASP A 118 -5.68 22.19 30.03
C ASP A 118 -4.96 20.89 30.46
N ALA A 119 -4.73 20.74 31.76
CA ALA A 119 -3.92 19.64 32.30
C ALA A 119 -4.52 18.25 32.02
N THR A 120 -5.85 18.14 32.00
CA THR A 120 -6.54 16.87 31.75
C THR A 120 -6.42 16.47 30.28
N THR A 121 -6.69 17.41 29.38
CA THR A 121 -6.55 17.23 27.94
C THR A 121 -5.10 16.96 27.56
N LYS A 122 -4.14 17.64 28.21
CA LYS A 122 -2.71 17.37 28.02
C LYS A 122 -2.32 15.95 28.44
N ALA A 123 -2.80 15.48 29.59
CA ALA A 123 -2.54 14.11 30.04
C ALA A 123 -3.14 13.06 29.09
N LYS A 124 -4.36 13.30 28.59
CA LYS A 124 -5.00 12.47 27.56
C LYS A 124 -4.25 12.49 26.23
N ALA A 125 -3.81 13.66 25.79
CA ALA A 125 -2.99 13.79 24.59
C ALA A 125 -1.70 12.98 24.70
N LEU A 126 -0.98 13.06 25.83
CA LEU A 126 0.23 12.28 26.05
C LEU A 126 -0.02 10.76 26.10
N SER A 127 -1.22 10.30 26.45
CA SER A 127 -1.54 8.86 26.42
C SER A 127 -1.66 8.33 24.98
N VAL A 128 -1.91 9.20 24.00
CA VAL A 128 -1.99 8.82 22.58
C VAL A 128 -0.68 8.25 22.05
N ALA A 129 0.48 8.75 22.52
CA ALA A 129 1.79 8.23 22.14
C ALA A 129 2.03 6.76 22.57
N LYS A 130 1.15 6.20 23.41
CA LYS A 130 1.20 4.80 23.87
C LYS A 130 0.28 3.88 23.05
N ILE A 131 -0.43 4.42 22.05
CA ILE A 131 -1.33 3.67 21.19
C ILE A 131 -0.59 3.38 19.88
N PRO A 132 -0.49 2.12 19.44
CA PRO A 132 0.24 1.79 18.24
C PRO A 132 -0.45 2.33 16.99
N SER A 133 0.30 3.06 16.16
CA SER A 133 -0.13 3.49 14.83
C SER A 133 0.80 2.92 13.76
N PHE A 134 0.33 2.91 12.52
CA PHE A 134 1.19 2.61 11.38
C PHE A 134 2.09 3.80 11.05
N THR A 135 3.30 3.51 10.57
CA THR A 135 4.24 4.53 10.07
C THR A 135 4.16 4.62 8.54
N TRP A 136 3.92 5.81 8.01
CA TRP A 136 3.80 6.04 6.57
C TRP A 136 5.17 6.23 5.93
N PHE A 137 5.49 5.37 4.97
CA PHE A 137 6.58 5.55 4.02
C PHE A 137 5.95 6.12 2.75
N ASP A 138 5.68 7.42 2.79
CA ASP A 138 5.01 8.20 1.75
C ASP A 138 5.99 8.99 0.86
N THR A 139 7.30 8.81 1.11
CA THR A 139 8.44 9.26 0.29
C THR A 139 9.62 8.30 0.49
N ILE A 140 10.47 8.17 -0.52
CA ILE A 140 11.73 7.42 -0.48
C ILE A 140 12.72 7.95 0.57
N ALA A 141 12.62 9.25 0.89
CA ALA A 141 13.45 9.87 1.91
C ALA A 141 13.25 9.28 3.31
N LYS A 142 12.08 8.69 3.59
CA LYS A 142 11.77 8.02 4.86
C LYS A 142 12.32 6.60 4.95
N VAL A 143 12.70 5.96 3.84
CA VAL A 143 13.18 4.56 3.82
C VAL A 143 14.31 4.29 4.83
N PRO A 144 15.33 5.15 5.01
CA PRO A 144 16.36 4.94 6.03
C PRO A 144 15.82 4.85 7.46
N ASP A 145 14.74 5.57 7.78
CA ASP A 145 14.14 5.57 9.12
C ASP A 145 13.61 4.18 9.49
N LEU A 146 13.12 3.39 8.51
CA LEU A 146 12.69 2.01 8.74
C LEU A 146 13.80 1.17 9.35
N GLY A 147 15.04 1.35 8.89
CA GLY A 147 16.20 0.63 9.43
C GLY A 147 16.42 0.95 10.91
N THR A 148 16.16 2.19 11.32
CA THR A 148 16.28 2.61 12.73
C THR A 148 15.16 2.01 13.59
N TYR A 149 13.93 2.00 13.08
CA TYR A 149 12.76 1.43 13.78
C TYR A 149 12.90 -0.08 13.96
N LEU A 150 13.34 -0.79 12.92
CA LEU A 150 13.57 -2.23 12.98
C LEU A 150 14.72 -2.58 13.94
N ALA A 151 15.79 -1.79 13.96
CA ALA A 151 16.90 -2.01 14.90
C ALA A 151 16.46 -1.86 16.36
N ASP A 152 15.69 -0.80 16.66
CA ASP A 152 15.15 -0.56 17.99
C ASP A 152 14.11 -1.63 18.38
N ALA A 153 13.20 -1.99 17.48
CA ALA A 153 12.25 -3.08 17.68
C ALA A 153 12.97 -4.42 17.95
N SER A 154 14.02 -4.75 17.20
CA SER A 154 14.83 -5.95 17.45
C SER A 154 15.44 -5.93 18.86
N ALA A 155 15.97 -4.78 19.29
CA ALA A 155 16.54 -4.61 20.63
C ALA A 155 15.46 -4.77 21.73
N GLN A 156 14.29 -4.15 21.56
CA GLN A 156 13.17 -4.26 22.50
C GLN A 156 12.62 -5.69 22.59
N GLY A 157 12.55 -6.40 21.45
CA GLY A 157 12.10 -7.79 21.42
C GLY A 157 13.06 -8.71 22.19
N LYS A 158 14.37 -8.52 21.99
CA LYS A 158 15.41 -9.26 22.72
C LYS A 158 15.39 -8.94 24.22
N ALA A 159 15.17 -7.68 24.59
CA ALA A 159 15.12 -7.26 25.99
C ALA A 159 13.87 -7.77 26.73
N SER A 160 12.72 -7.81 26.07
CA SER A 160 11.46 -8.25 26.66
C SER A 160 11.22 -9.77 26.57
N GLY A 161 11.93 -10.46 25.67
CA GLY A 161 11.70 -11.87 25.37
C GLY A 161 10.49 -12.13 24.47
N THR A 162 9.83 -11.08 23.98
CA THR A 162 8.67 -11.17 23.08
C THR A 162 9.01 -10.51 21.74
N PRO A 163 8.87 -11.19 20.59
CA PRO A 163 9.11 -10.60 19.28
C PRO A 163 8.25 -9.35 19.02
N MET A 164 8.80 -8.42 18.24
CA MET A 164 8.13 -7.16 17.91
C MET A 164 7.52 -7.18 16.51
N ILE A 165 6.42 -6.43 16.33
CA ILE A 165 5.86 -6.06 15.03
C ILE A 165 6.15 -4.59 14.77
N VAL A 166 6.73 -4.28 13.61
CA VAL A 166 6.74 -2.93 13.04
C VAL A 166 5.62 -2.80 12.01
N GLN A 167 4.76 -1.78 12.17
CA GLN A 167 3.63 -1.52 11.29
C GLN A 167 3.97 -0.41 10.30
N ILE A 168 3.90 -0.69 9.01
CA ILE A 168 4.27 0.25 7.93
C ILE A 168 3.16 0.42 6.90
N ILE A 169 3.09 1.59 6.28
CA ILE A 169 2.30 1.81 5.08
C ILE A 169 3.25 2.11 3.94
N VAL A 170 3.14 1.32 2.88
CA VAL A 170 3.83 1.56 1.61
C VAL A 170 2.91 2.45 0.78
N TYR A 171 3.32 3.68 0.49
CA TYR A 171 2.44 4.66 -0.16
C TYR A 171 3.20 5.64 -1.04
N ASP A 172 3.81 5.18 -2.13
CA ASP A 172 4.63 6.05 -2.98
C ASP A 172 4.49 5.72 -4.48
N LEU A 173 3.38 5.11 -4.90
CA LEU A 173 3.14 4.83 -6.32
C LEU A 173 3.30 6.09 -7.19
N PRO A 174 3.83 5.96 -8.42
CA PRO A 174 3.94 7.08 -9.34
C PRO A 174 2.55 7.54 -9.81
N ASP A 175 2.38 8.85 -9.96
CA ASP A 175 1.07 9.49 -10.20
C ASP A 175 0.04 9.18 -9.09
N ARG A 176 0.49 9.01 -7.84
CA ARG A 176 -0.31 8.76 -6.63
C ARG A 176 -1.58 9.62 -6.56
N ASP A 177 -2.61 9.08 -5.92
CA ASP A 177 -3.92 9.72 -5.70
C ASP A 177 -4.52 10.19 -7.03
N CYS A 178 -4.80 9.24 -7.92
CA CYS A 178 -5.10 9.54 -9.31
C CYS A 178 -6.47 10.22 -9.52
N ALA A 179 -7.38 10.11 -8.55
CA ALA A 179 -8.70 10.75 -8.56
C ALA A 179 -8.79 11.99 -7.65
N ALA A 180 -7.77 12.24 -6.83
CA ALA A 180 -7.69 13.47 -6.05
C ALA A 180 -7.36 14.67 -6.96
N ALA A 181 -7.77 15.88 -6.55
CA ALA A 181 -7.44 17.10 -7.27
C ALA A 181 -5.94 17.42 -7.18
N ALA A 182 -5.30 17.01 -6.08
CA ALA A 182 -3.86 17.10 -5.88
C ALA A 182 -3.31 15.86 -5.15
N SER A 183 -2.01 15.62 -5.32
CA SER A 183 -1.29 14.57 -4.59
C SER A 183 0.05 15.12 -4.09
N ASN A 184 0.54 14.54 -2.99
CA ASN A 184 1.88 14.76 -2.47
C ASN A 184 2.90 13.71 -2.97
N GLY A 185 2.51 12.80 -3.87
CA GLY A 185 3.42 11.77 -4.40
C GLY A 185 4.61 12.39 -5.13
N GLU A 186 5.81 11.92 -4.83
CA GLU A 186 7.05 12.47 -5.40
C GLU A 186 7.40 11.88 -6.78
N PHE A 187 6.84 10.71 -7.11
CA PHE A 187 7.06 10.06 -8.39
C PHE A 187 5.95 10.35 -9.38
N SER A 188 6.33 10.60 -10.64
CA SER A 188 5.40 10.68 -11.75
C SER A 188 5.74 9.65 -12.82
N ILE A 189 4.73 9.08 -13.48
CA ILE A 189 4.94 8.08 -14.54
C ILE A 189 5.77 8.67 -15.69
N ALA A 190 5.54 9.95 -16.01
CA ALA A 190 6.26 10.68 -17.05
C ALA A 190 7.74 10.88 -16.72
N ASP A 191 8.13 10.90 -15.44
CA ASP A 191 9.50 11.11 -14.99
C ASP A 191 10.07 9.86 -14.28
N ASN A 192 10.11 8.76 -15.02
CA ASN A 192 10.72 7.50 -14.59
C ASN A 192 10.13 6.92 -13.27
N GLY A 193 8.88 7.28 -12.95
CA GLY A 193 8.25 6.98 -11.66
C GLY A 193 8.18 5.49 -11.34
N SER A 194 7.87 4.63 -12.33
CA SER A 194 7.82 3.18 -12.10
C SER A 194 9.18 2.61 -11.66
N ALA A 195 10.28 3.08 -12.23
CA ALA A 195 11.61 2.62 -11.84
C ALA A 195 12.06 3.24 -10.50
N ASN A 196 11.63 4.45 -10.18
CA ASN A 196 11.86 5.06 -8.87
C ASN A 196 11.08 4.33 -7.77
N TYR A 197 9.85 3.93 -8.04
CA TYR A 197 9.05 3.10 -7.15
C TYR A 197 9.70 1.74 -6.87
N VAL A 198 10.29 1.10 -7.90
CA VAL A 198 11.07 -0.13 -7.70
C VAL A 198 12.25 0.11 -6.75
N LYS A 199 13.02 1.20 -6.92
CA LYS A 199 14.11 1.54 -5.99
C LYS A 199 13.61 1.80 -4.57
N TYR A 200 12.44 2.42 -4.44
CA TYR A 200 11.79 2.66 -3.15
C TYR A 200 11.44 1.34 -2.45
N ILE A 201 10.79 0.40 -3.14
CA ILE A 201 10.48 -0.95 -2.61
C ILE A 201 11.78 -1.71 -2.27
N ASP A 202 12.76 -1.72 -3.17
CA ASP A 202 14.07 -2.36 -2.92
C ASP A 202 14.77 -1.76 -1.70
N GLY A 203 14.61 -0.45 -1.47
CA GLY A 203 15.09 0.23 -0.28
C GLY A 203 14.43 -0.29 1.00
N LEU A 204 13.10 -0.42 1.02
CA LEU A 204 12.37 -1.00 2.15
C LEU A 204 12.80 -2.44 2.41
N VAL A 205 12.83 -3.28 1.37
CA VAL A 205 13.30 -4.67 1.42
C VAL A 205 14.72 -4.74 1.98
N GLY A 206 15.58 -3.82 1.51
CA GLY A 206 16.96 -3.68 1.95
C GLY A 206 17.11 -3.37 3.44
N GLN A 207 16.16 -2.66 4.06
CA GLN A 207 16.13 -2.45 5.51
C GLN A 207 15.57 -3.67 6.25
N ILE A 208 14.44 -4.22 5.78
CA ILE A 208 13.74 -5.32 6.45
C ILE A 208 14.59 -6.59 6.51
N GLN A 209 15.29 -6.93 5.43
CA GLN A 209 16.14 -8.14 5.38
C GLN A 209 17.25 -8.17 6.44
N LYS A 210 17.62 -7.01 7.02
CA LYS A 210 18.65 -6.92 8.07
C LYS A 210 18.13 -7.38 9.43
N PHE A 211 16.81 -7.47 9.61
CA PHE A 211 16.15 -7.74 10.90
C PHE A 211 15.11 -8.86 10.77
N PRO A 212 15.51 -10.10 10.41
CA PRO A 212 14.59 -11.22 10.22
C PRO A 212 13.87 -11.65 11.51
N ASP A 213 14.34 -11.21 12.68
CA ASP A 213 13.72 -11.44 13.99
C ASP A 213 12.57 -10.47 14.31
N VAL A 214 12.38 -9.43 13.50
CA VAL A 214 11.28 -8.48 13.64
C VAL A 214 10.24 -8.79 12.57
N ARG A 215 8.97 -8.90 12.98
CA ARG A 215 7.85 -9.04 12.04
C ARG A 215 7.48 -7.67 11.49
N VAL A 216 7.14 -7.61 10.21
CA VAL A 216 6.57 -6.40 9.59
C VAL A 216 5.14 -6.69 9.18
N VAL A 217 4.23 -5.77 9.48
CA VAL A 217 2.88 -5.75 8.92
C VAL A 217 2.78 -4.51 8.02
N ALA A 218 2.47 -4.73 6.74
CA ALA A 218 2.46 -3.68 5.73
C ALA A 218 1.05 -3.49 5.14
N ILE A 219 0.54 -2.25 5.15
CA ILE A 219 -0.57 -1.86 4.29
C ILE A 219 0.01 -1.38 2.96
N ILE A 220 -0.51 -1.91 1.85
CA ILE A 220 0.04 -1.65 0.52
C ILE A 220 -0.85 -0.66 -0.23
N GLU A 221 -0.28 0.52 -0.48
CA GLU A 221 -0.74 1.55 -1.40
C GLU A 221 -2.21 1.96 -1.20
N PRO A 222 -2.54 2.66 -0.09
CA PRO A 222 -3.83 3.32 0.09
C PRO A 222 -4.27 4.12 -1.13
N ASP A 223 -5.58 4.17 -1.37
CA ASP A 223 -6.19 4.93 -2.48
C ASP A 223 -5.81 4.43 -3.89
N SER A 224 -5.00 3.37 -4.04
CA SER A 224 -4.56 2.93 -5.37
C SER A 224 -5.58 2.04 -6.09
N LEU A 225 -5.82 0.83 -5.58
CA LEU A 225 -6.60 -0.19 -6.25
C LEU A 225 -8.10 0.11 -6.25
N ALA A 226 -8.62 0.78 -5.20
CA ALA A 226 -10.01 1.21 -5.15
C ALA A 226 -10.36 2.20 -6.28
N ASN A 227 -9.43 3.09 -6.63
CA ASN A 227 -9.54 3.97 -7.79
C ASN A 227 -9.65 3.18 -9.10
N LEU A 228 -8.95 2.06 -9.24
CA LEU A 228 -9.03 1.21 -10.45
C LEU A 228 -10.36 0.45 -10.58
N VAL A 229 -11.16 0.37 -9.52
CA VAL A 229 -12.50 -0.22 -9.57
C VAL A 229 -13.55 0.79 -10.06
N THR A 230 -13.44 2.04 -9.62
CA THR A 230 -14.55 3.01 -9.71
C THR A 230 -14.23 4.28 -10.48
N ASN A 231 -12.95 4.61 -10.63
CA ASN A 231 -12.49 5.91 -11.16
C ASN A 231 -11.68 5.77 -12.46
N LEU A 232 -11.83 4.67 -13.20
CA LEU A 232 -11.19 4.52 -14.52
C LEU A 232 -11.73 5.50 -15.59
N ASN A 233 -12.83 6.20 -15.32
CA ASN A 233 -13.29 7.33 -16.12
C ASN A 233 -12.45 8.60 -15.89
N VAL A 234 -11.65 8.67 -14.82
CA VAL A 234 -10.68 9.74 -14.57
C VAL A 234 -9.41 9.43 -15.37
N GLN A 235 -9.03 10.32 -16.30
CA GLN A 235 -7.94 10.05 -17.24
C GLN A 235 -6.59 9.78 -16.54
N LYS A 236 -6.30 10.47 -15.43
CA LYS A 236 -5.10 10.21 -14.62
C LYS A 236 -5.09 8.77 -14.09
N CYS A 237 -6.23 8.28 -13.56
CA CYS A 237 -6.35 6.88 -13.12
C CYS A 237 -6.26 5.87 -14.27
N ALA A 238 -6.93 6.14 -15.39
CA ALA A 238 -6.85 5.28 -16.57
C ALA A 238 -5.40 5.12 -17.07
N ASN A 239 -4.65 6.23 -17.10
CA ASN A 239 -3.24 6.23 -17.51
C ASN A 239 -2.33 5.57 -16.47
N ALA A 240 -2.65 5.69 -15.18
CA ALA A 240 -1.87 5.11 -14.08
C ALA A 240 -2.13 3.62 -13.86
N GLN A 241 -3.23 3.06 -14.38
CA GLN A 241 -3.67 1.69 -14.13
C GLN A 241 -2.54 0.65 -14.28
N THR A 242 -1.79 0.69 -15.39
CA THR A 242 -0.70 -0.26 -15.61
C THR A 242 0.43 -0.10 -14.59
N ALA A 243 0.79 1.14 -14.24
CA ALA A 243 1.85 1.41 -13.27
C ALA A 243 1.43 0.98 -11.85
N TYR A 244 0.19 1.23 -11.45
CA TYR A 244 -0.36 0.82 -10.16
C TYR A 244 -0.34 -0.71 -10.01
N LEU A 245 -0.88 -1.43 -11.00
CA LEU A 245 -0.89 -2.90 -10.97
C LEU A 245 0.53 -3.49 -10.95
N ALA A 246 1.45 -2.92 -11.73
CA ALA A 246 2.85 -3.37 -11.75
C ALA A 246 3.57 -3.09 -10.42
N GLY A 247 3.41 -1.88 -9.86
CA GLY A 247 4.02 -1.50 -8.59
C GLY A 247 3.54 -2.33 -7.41
N VAL A 248 2.22 -2.49 -7.27
CA VAL A 248 1.65 -3.32 -6.19
C VAL A 248 2.05 -4.79 -6.35
N THR A 249 2.07 -5.32 -7.58
CA THR A 249 2.58 -6.68 -7.85
C THR A 249 4.03 -6.82 -7.41
N TYR A 250 4.88 -5.84 -7.76
CA TYR A 250 6.29 -5.84 -7.39
C TYR A 250 6.48 -5.83 -5.88
N ALA A 251 5.76 -4.96 -5.15
CA ALA A 251 5.82 -4.89 -3.70
C ALA A 251 5.47 -6.23 -3.04
N MET A 252 4.36 -6.85 -3.44
CA MET A 252 3.97 -8.18 -2.93
C MET A 252 5.04 -9.24 -3.19
N GLN A 253 5.60 -9.27 -4.41
CA GLN A 253 6.61 -10.25 -4.79
C GLN A 253 7.94 -10.06 -4.05
N GLN A 254 8.36 -8.82 -3.77
CA GLN A 254 9.60 -8.59 -3.02
C GLN A 254 9.41 -8.88 -1.53
N PHE A 255 8.28 -8.52 -0.95
CA PHE A 255 7.99 -8.79 0.46
C PHE A 255 7.82 -10.28 0.74
N GLU A 256 7.23 -11.05 -0.18
CA GLU A 256 7.16 -12.52 -0.07
C GLU A 256 8.55 -13.16 0.15
N LYS A 257 9.59 -12.63 -0.50
CA LYS A 257 10.95 -13.19 -0.41
C LYS A 257 11.59 -13.03 0.97
N LEU A 258 11.10 -12.11 1.79
CA LEU A 258 11.65 -11.83 3.11
C LEU A 258 11.17 -12.83 4.17
N GLY A 259 9.98 -13.41 3.99
CA GLY A 259 9.44 -14.41 4.89
C GLY A 259 8.98 -13.89 6.26
N ASN A 260 8.97 -12.57 6.49
CA ASN A 260 8.56 -11.93 7.74
C ASN A 260 7.69 -10.67 7.54
N VAL A 261 7.20 -10.42 6.31
CA VAL A 261 6.38 -9.24 5.98
C VAL A 261 4.95 -9.66 5.60
N TYR A 262 4.01 -9.46 6.50
CA TYR A 262 2.59 -9.75 6.26
C TYR A 262 1.91 -8.54 5.62
N SER A 263 1.41 -8.72 4.40
CA SER A 263 0.85 -7.63 3.59
C SER A 263 -0.68 -7.65 3.56
N TYR A 264 -1.29 -6.47 3.71
CA TYR A 264 -2.71 -6.23 3.50
C TYR A 264 -2.84 -5.18 2.39
N LEU A 265 -3.51 -5.51 1.28
CA LEU A 265 -3.74 -4.54 0.20
C LEU A 265 -4.84 -3.57 0.61
N ASP A 266 -4.65 -2.27 0.38
CA ASP A 266 -5.74 -1.33 0.62
C ASP A 266 -6.96 -1.64 -0.26
N ALA A 267 -8.14 -1.60 0.35
CA ALA A 267 -9.41 -1.88 -0.30
C ALA A 267 -10.44 -0.77 -0.08
N GLY A 268 -9.98 0.47 0.11
CA GLY A 268 -10.84 1.61 0.38
C GLY A 268 -11.70 1.37 1.62
N HIS A 269 -13.01 1.59 1.52
CA HIS A 269 -13.93 1.49 2.65
C HIS A 269 -15.36 1.16 2.20
N ALA A 270 -16.27 0.96 3.16
CA ALA A 270 -17.66 0.58 2.91
C ALA A 270 -18.40 1.53 1.94
N GLY A 271 -18.23 2.84 2.13
CA GLY A 271 -18.75 3.87 1.24
C GLY A 271 -18.15 3.95 -0.16
N TRP A 272 -17.12 3.16 -0.45
CA TRP A 272 -16.44 3.16 -1.73
C TRP A 272 -16.60 1.83 -2.47
N LEU A 273 -15.95 0.77 -1.98
CA LEU A 273 -16.04 -0.55 -2.61
C LEU A 273 -17.13 -1.42 -1.98
N GLY A 274 -17.70 -1.00 -0.85
CA GLY A 274 -18.77 -1.72 -0.18
C GLY A 274 -20.15 -1.58 -0.82
N TRP A 275 -20.33 -0.70 -1.82
CA TRP A 275 -21.57 -0.70 -2.60
C TRP A 275 -21.77 -2.07 -3.28
N PRO A 276 -22.98 -2.65 -3.26
CA PRO A 276 -23.23 -4.00 -3.81
C PRO A 276 -22.74 -4.18 -5.25
N ALA A 277 -22.85 -3.15 -6.09
CA ALA A 277 -22.39 -3.17 -7.48
C ALA A 277 -20.85 -3.21 -7.61
N ASN A 278 -20.11 -2.74 -6.60
CA ASN A 278 -18.66 -2.64 -6.62
C ASN A 278 -17.96 -3.89 -6.03
N LEU A 279 -18.68 -4.73 -5.27
CA LEU A 279 -18.12 -5.90 -4.60
C LEU A 279 -17.49 -6.90 -5.58
N SER A 280 -18.20 -7.26 -6.66
CA SER A 280 -17.70 -8.23 -7.63
C SER A 280 -16.52 -7.69 -8.46
N PRO A 281 -16.58 -6.46 -9.03
CA PRO A 281 -15.42 -5.84 -9.67
C PRO A 281 -14.20 -5.72 -8.74
N ALA A 282 -14.39 -5.33 -7.47
CA ALA A 282 -13.32 -5.26 -6.49
C ALA A 282 -12.69 -6.63 -6.24
N ALA A 283 -13.51 -7.65 -5.96
CA ALA A 283 -13.02 -9.01 -5.74
C ALA A 283 -12.25 -9.56 -6.95
N GLN A 284 -12.72 -9.27 -8.17
CA GLN A 284 -12.04 -9.66 -9.41
C GLN A 284 -10.68 -8.98 -9.55
N LEU A 285 -10.58 -7.67 -9.26
CA LEU A 285 -9.33 -6.92 -9.29
C LEU A 285 -8.30 -7.50 -8.31
N PHE A 286 -8.66 -7.59 -7.02
CA PHE A 286 -7.74 -8.07 -5.97
C PHE A 286 -7.28 -9.50 -6.24
N THR A 287 -8.21 -10.39 -6.61
CA THR A 287 -7.88 -11.79 -6.89
C THR A 287 -6.99 -11.93 -8.12
N SER A 288 -7.25 -11.17 -9.18
CA SER A 288 -6.44 -11.24 -10.40
C SER A 288 -5.02 -10.73 -10.13
N LEU A 289 -4.89 -9.62 -9.41
CA LEU A 289 -3.60 -9.07 -9.01
C LEU A 289 -2.82 -10.05 -8.13
N TYR A 290 -3.46 -10.64 -7.13
CA TYR A 290 -2.85 -11.65 -6.26
C TYR A 290 -2.36 -12.89 -7.02
N LYS A 291 -3.18 -13.43 -7.93
CA LYS A 291 -2.78 -14.57 -8.77
C LYS A 291 -1.64 -14.22 -9.72
N ASN A 292 -1.66 -13.03 -10.31
CA ASN A 292 -0.59 -12.54 -11.18
C ASN A 292 0.74 -12.35 -10.41
N ALA A 293 0.66 -12.02 -9.12
CA ALA A 293 1.82 -11.95 -8.24
C ALA A 293 2.37 -13.33 -7.83
N GLY A 294 1.72 -14.43 -8.22
CA GLY A 294 2.11 -15.79 -7.88
C GLY A 294 1.45 -16.33 -6.62
N SER A 295 0.33 -15.73 -6.19
CA SER A 295 -0.38 -16.08 -4.96
C SER A 295 0.53 -16.10 -3.71
N PRO A 296 1.28 -15.00 -3.44
CA PRO A 296 2.25 -14.91 -2.35
C PRO A 296 1.61 -15.24 -1.00
N SER A 297 2.22 -16.15 -0.26
CA SER A 297 1.67 -16.70 0.99
C SER A 297 1.61 -15.70 2.14
N PHE A 298 2.43 -14.65 2.10
CA PHE A 298 2.43 -13.57 3.07
C PHE A 298 1.49 -12.41 2.74
N VAL A 299 0.79 -12.44 1.60
CA VAL A 299 -0.36 -11.56 1.39
C VAL A 299 -1.53 -12.13 2.19
N ARG A 300 -1.83 -11.46 3.30
CA ARG A 300 -2.77 -11.93 4.31
C ARG A 300 -4.22 -11.59 3.97
N GLY A 301 -4.43 -10.47 3.28
CA GLY A 301 -5.74 -10.06 2.76
C GLY A 301 -5.80 -8.56 2.52
N LEU A 302 -6.80 -7.87 3.08
CA LEU A 302 -7.09 -6.46 2.75
C LEU A 302 -7.11 -5.53 3.98
N ALA A 303 -6.77 -4.27 3.78
CA ALA A 303 -6.96 -3.20 4.76
C ALA A 303 -8.15 -2.33 4.34
N THR A 304 -9.01 -1.96 5.27
CA THR A 304 -10.16 -1.08 4.99
C THR A 304 -10.21 0.12 5.94
N ASN A 305 -10.95 1.15 5.51
CA ASN A 305 -11.16 2.40 6.22
C ASN A 305 -9.88 3.23 6.45
N VAL A 306 -8.76 2.91 5.78
CA VAL A 306 -7.49 3.62 5.91
C VAL A 306 -7.71 5.11 5.65
N ALA A 307 -7.35 5.95 6.62
CA ALA A 307 -7.57 7.39 6.57
C ALA A 307 -9.03 7.84 6.39
N ASN A 308 -10.02 6.99 6.66
CA ASN A 308 -11.44 7.35 6.63
C ASN A 308 -12.04 7.31 8.06
N TYR A 309 -13.37 7.37 8.17
CA TYR A 309 -14.08 7.67 9.42
C TYR A 309 -15.25 6.72 9.69
N ASN A 310 -15.46 5.69 8.87
CA ASN A 310 -16.60 4.79 9.04
C ASN A 310 -16.48 4.04 10.38
N ALA A 311 -17.62 3.80 11.01
CA ALA A 311 -17.69 2.85 12.11
C ALA A 311 -17.25 1.46 11.64
N LEU A 312 -16.61 0.70 12.52
CA LEU A 312 -16.47 -0.74 12.30
C LEU A 312 -17.83 -1.43 12.30
N GLN A 313 -18.64 -1.15 13.32
CA GLN A 313 -19.98 -1.71 13.50
C GLN A 313 -20.90 -0.61 14.07
N ALA A 314 -21.83 -0.12 13.26
CA ALA A 314 -22.76 0.93 13.66
C ALA A 314 -24.07 0.32 14.21
N SER A 315 -24.57 0.86 15.33
CA SER A 315 -25.90 0.50 15.84
C SER A 315 -27.03 1.00 14.95
N THR A 316 -26.80 2.14 14.29
CA THR A 316 -27.71 2.78 13.35
C THR A 316 -26.86 3.31 12.19
N PRO A 317 -27.30 3.15 10.92
CA PRO A 317 -26.58 3.70 9.78
C PRO A 317 -26.36 5.21 9.91
N ASP A 318 -25.18 5.68 9.55
CA ASP A 318 -24.92 7.11 9.38
C ASP A 318 -25.79 7.63 8.23
N PRO A 319 -26.49 8.78 8.35
CA PRO A 319 -27.35 9.29 7.28
C PRO A 319 -26.68 9.36 5.90
N ILE A 320 -25.36 9.60 5.82
CA ILE A 320 -24.61 9.68 4.56
C ILE A 320 -24.56 8.34 3.81
N THR A 321 -24.88 7.23 4.46
CA THR A 321 -24.80 5.88 3.89
C THR A 321 -26.10 5.47 3.18
N GLN A 322 -27.08 6.37 3.08
CA GLN A 322 -28.38 6.08 2.49
C GLN A 322 -28.23 5.45 1.10
N GLY A 323 -28.91 4.31 0.91
CA GLY A 323 -28.88 3.54 -0.34
C GLY A 323 -27.82 2.44 -0.38
N ASN A 324 -26.81 2.47 0.50
CA ASN A 324 -25.85 1.38 0.64
C ASN A 324 -26.25 0.48 1.82
N PRO A 325 -26.57 -0.82 1.61
CA PRO A 325 -26.84 -1.74 2.70
C PRO A 325 -25.59 -2.05 3.53
N ASN A 326 -24.39 -1.84 2.97
CA ASN A 326 -23.12 -2.03 3.64
C ASN A 326 -22.64 -0.69 4.21
N PHE A 327 -23.35 -0.21 5.24
CA PHE A 327 -23.18 1.15 5.78
C PHE A 327 -22.02 1.30 6.77
N ASP A 328 -21.39 0.21 7.18
CA ASP A 328 -20.20 0.20 8.03
C ASP A 328 -19.19 -0.85 7.52
N GLU A 329 -18.01 -0.88 8.13
CA GLU A 329 -16.92 -1.74 7.64
C GLU A 329 -17.23 -3.22 7.81
N ILE A 330 -17.93 -3.65 8.88
CA ILE A 330 -18.23 -5.06 9.06
C ILE A 330 -19.26 -5.57 8.05
N HIS A 331 -20.26 -4.77 7.68
CA HIS A 331 -21.19 -5.15 6.61
C HIS A 331 -20.46 -5.25 5.27
N TYR A 332 -19.56 -4.30 4.97
CA TYR A 332 -18.72 -4.36 3.79
C TYR A 332 -17.85 -5.63 3.74
N ILE A 333 -17.12 -5.92 4.82
CA ILE A 333 -16.24 -7.08 4.90
C ILE A 333 -17.05 -8.38 4.78
N ASN A 334 -18.20 -8.49 5.47
CA ASN A 334 -19.06 -9.67 5.39
C ASN A 334 -19.64 -9.89 3.99
N ALA A 335 -19.87 -8.82 3.23
CA ALA A 335 -20.34 -8.90 1.85
C ALA A 335 -19.21 -9.24 0.86
N LEU A 336 -17.99 -8.74 1.09
CA LEU A 336 -16.85 -8.94 0.18
C LEU A 336 -16.14 -10.28 0.39
N ALA A 337 -15.94 -10.70 1.65
CA ALA A 337 -15.13 -11.87 1.99
C ALA A 337 -15.58 -13.17 1.30
N PRO A 338 -16.89 -13.51 1.19
CA PRO A 338 -17.32 -14.71 0.47
C PRO A 338 -16.98 -14.67 -1.03
N VAL A 339 -17.05 -13.48 -1.64
CA VAL A 339 -16.72 -13.29 -3.06
C VAL A 339 -15.22 -13.52 -3.28
N LEU A 340 -14.37 -12.94 -2.43
CA LEU A 340 -12.92 -13.16 -2.44
C LEU A 340 -12.57 -14.64 -2.22
N SER A 341 -13.18 -15.28 -1.22
CA SER A 341 -12.95 -16.69 -0.90
C SER A 341 -13.26 -17.58 -2.10
N SER A 342 -14.40 -17.36 -2.75
CA SER A 342 -14.80 -18.16 -3.92
C SER A 342 -13.86 -17.99 -5.11
N ALA A 343 -13.19 -16.84 -5.21
CA ALA A 343 -12.23 -16.54 -6.25
C ALA A 343 -10.81 -17.03 -5.91
N GLY A 344 -10.56 -17.49 -4.68
CA GLY A 344 -9.28 -18.01 -4.20
C GLY A 344 -8.33 -16.93 -3.67
N PHE A 345 -8.86 -15.83 -3.14
CA PHE A 345 -8.09 -14.78 -2.45
C PHE A 345 -8.18 -14.93 -0.92
N PRO A 346 -7.11 -14.62 -0.15
CA PRO A 346 -7.12 -14.63 1.31
C PRO A 346 -8.15 -13.68 1.93
N THR A 347 -8.94 -14.14 2.90
CA THR A 347 -10.12 -13.39 3.41
C THR A 347 -9.94 -12.77 4.79
N HIS A 348 -8.71 -12.38 5.12
CA HIS A 348 -8.44 -11.68 6.38
C HIS A 348 -8.33 -10.16 6.17
N PHE A 349 -8.73 -9.41 7.17
CA PHE A 349 -8.84 -7.97 7.11
C PHE A 349 -8.18 -7.30 8.32
N ILE A 350 -7.70 -6.07 8.11
CA ILE A 350 -7.48 -5.11 9.19
C ILE A 350 -8.29 -3.86 8.91
N VAL A 351 -8.79 -3.20 9.95
CA VAL A 351 -9.70 -2.05 9.82
C VAL A 351 -9.16 -0.87 10.60
N ASP A 352 -8.92 0.24 9.90
CA ASP A 352 -8.53 1.49 10.55
C ASP A 352 -9.73 2.04 11.35
N GLN A 353 -9.52 2.36 12.62
CA GLN A 353 -10.49 3.06 13.47
C GLN A 353 -9.86 4.29 14.15
N GLY A 354 -8.72 4.76 13.64
CA GLY A 354 -7.96 5.88 14.20
C GLY A 354 -8.80 7.14 14.38
N ARG A 355 -9.77 7.40 13.49
CA ARG A 355 -10.59 8.63 13.50
C ARG A 355 -12.10 8.38 13.57
N SER A 356 -12.50 7.15 13.87
CA SER A 356 -13.90 6.70 13.80
C SER A 356 -14.67 6.82 15.12
N GLY A 357 -14.15 7.53 16.13
CA GLY A 357 -14.78 7.60 17.46
C GLY A 357 -16.12 8.34 17.45
N GLN A 358 -16.28 9.29 16.53
CA GLN A 358 -17.50 10.04 16.31
C GLN A 358 -18.06 9.71 14.93
N GLN A 359 -19.36 9.49 14.84
CA GLN A 359 -20.09 9.17 13.61
C GLN A 359 -21.10 10.29 13.30
N ASN A 360 -21.69 10.28 12.10
CA ASN A 360 -22.69 11.28 11.66
C ASN A 360 -22.13 12.71 11.58
N LEU A 361 -20.86 12.84 11.16
CA LEU A 361 -20.15 14.12 11.08
C LEU A 361 -20.17 14.74 9.68
N ARG A 362 -20.34 13.92 8.65
CA ARG A 362 -20.13 14.30 7.25
C ARG A 362 -21.44 14.71 6.59
N GLN A 363 -21.36 15.57 5.57
CA GLN A 363 -22.50 15.94 4.74
C GLN A 363 -22.70 14.95 3.59
N GLN A 364 -21.61 14.43 3.03
CA GLN A 364 -21.57 13.38 2.03
C GLN A 364 -20.54 12.32 2.42
N TRP A 365 -20.77 11.07 2.00
CA TRP A 365 -19.84 10.00 2.35
C TRP A 365 -18.45 10.16 1.72
N GLY A 366 -18.38 10.85 0.58
CA GLY A 366 -17.14 11.22 -0.09
C GLY A 366 -16.36 12.36 0.58
N ASP A 367 -16.87 12.96 1.66
CA ASP A 367 -16.16 14.02 2.37
C ASP A 367 -15.09 13.37 3.27
N TRP A 368 -13.82 13.42 2.84
CA TRP A 368 -12.71 12.70 3.49
C TRP A 368 -11.69 13.62 4.17
N CYS A 369 -11.59 14.89 3.77
CA CYS A 369 -10.49 15.74 4.20
C CYS A 369 -10.78 16.43 5.54
N ASN A 370 -9.98 16.14 6.56
CA ASN A 370 -9.99 16.79 7.88
C ASN A 370 -11.40 16.90 8.50
N VAL A 371 -12.18 15.80 8.51
CA VAL A 371 -13.61 15.85 8.91
C VAL A 371 -13.77 16.42 10.32
N LYS A 372 -14.43 17.58 10.38
CA LYS A 372 -14.60 18.40 11.57
C LYS A 372 -15.32 17.64 12.68
N GLY A 373 -14.77 17.68 13.88
CA GLY A 373 -15.35 17.03 15.05
C GLY A 373 -15.05 15.53 15.17
N ALA A 374 -14.20 14.97 14.30
CA ALA A 374 -13.71 13.60 14.43
C ALA A 374 -13.08 13.37 15.82
N GLY A 375 -13.18 12.12 16.29
CA GLY A 375 -12.63 11.67 17.57
C GLY A 375 -11.76 10.43 17.38
N PHE A 376 -10.72 10.27 18.20
CA PHE A 376 -9.98 9.00 18.22
C PHE A 376 -10.93 7.83 18.50
N GLY A 377 -10.93 6.82 17.64
CA GLY A 377 -11.87 5.69 17.73
C GLY A 377 -11.37 4.51 18.56
N GLN A 378 -11.97 3.34 18.35
CA GLN A 378 -11.60 2.12 19.05
C GLN A 378 -10.09 1.86 18.96
N ARG A 379 -9.48 1.51 20.10
CA ARG A 379 -8.03 1.28 20.17
C ARG A 379 -7.65 0.01 19.42
N PRO A 380 -6.42 -0.07 18.86
CA PRO A 380 -5.96 -1.25 18.17
C PRO A 380 -6.06 -2.51 19.04
N THR A 381 -6.58 -3.59 18.48
CA THR A 381 -6.81 -4.84 19.21
C THR A 381 -7.03 -6.01 18.24
N ILE A 382 -6.58 -7.20 18.65
CA ILE A 382 -6.89 -8.48 17.97
C ILE A 382 -8.21 -9.10 18.45
N ASN A 383 -8.80 -8.56 19.52
CA ASN A 383 -10.12 -8.98 20.02
C ASN A 383 -11.21 -8.27 19.22
N THR A 384 -11.30 -8.60 17.93
CA THR A 384 -12.19 -7.91 16.97
C THR A 384 -13.63 -8.36 17.08
N GLY A 385 -13.87 -9.58 17.57
CA GLY A 385 -15.20 -10.22 17.56
C GLY A 385 -15.58 -10.84 16.21
N PHE A 386 -14.70 -10.74 15.19
CA PHE A 386 -14.96 -11.20 13.83
C PHE A 386 -13.80 -12.05 13.32
N SER A 387 -14.08 -13.29 12.91
CA SER A 387 -13.03 -14.22 12.46
C SER A 387 -12.32 -13.80 11.16
N THR A 388 -12.95 -12.93 10.38
CA THR A 388 -12.37 -12.34 9.16
C THR A 388 -11.48 -11.14 9.46
N ILE A 389 -11.53 -10.54 10.65
CA ILE A 389 -10.73 -9.35 10.99
C ILE A 389 -9.63 -9.76 11.96
N ASP A 390 -8.39 -9.73 11.48
CA ASP A 390 -7.20 -10.04 12.27
C ASP A 390 -6.95 -8.97 13.34
N ALA A 391 -7.13 -7.69 13.00
CA ALA A 391 -6.93 -6.59 13.96
C ALA A 391 -7.74 -5.35 13.58
N ILE A 392 -8.21 -4.65 14.61
CA ILE A 392 -8.52 -3.22 14.53
C ILE A 392 -7.20 -2.49 14.69
N VAL A 393 -6.95 -1.48 13.86
CA VAL A 393 -5.68 -0.75 13.79
C VAL A 393 -5.91 0.74 13.73
N TRP A 394 -4.86 1.53 13.96
CA TRP A 394 -4.81 2.95 13.63
C TRP A 394 -3.83 3.14 12.47
N ALA A 395 -4.36 3.23 11.26
CA ALA A 395 -3.54 3.28 10.05
C ALA A 395 -3.13 4.73 9.73
N LYS A 396 -4.07 5.68 9.70
CA LYS A 396 -3.76 7.12 9.63
C LYS A 396 -3.47 7.69 11.03
N PRO A 397 -2.26 8.25 11.29
CA PRO A 397 -1.98 8.95 12.53
C PRO A 397 -2.83 10.20 12.65
N GLY A 398 -3.79 10.17 13.58
CA GLY A 398 -4.70 11.30 13.78
C GLY A 398 -3.97 12.52 14.31
N GLY A 399 -4.08 13.65 13.61
CA GLY A 399 -3.31 14.87 13.89
C GLY A 399 -2.39 15.25 12.74
N GLU A 400 -1.93 14.28 11.94
CA GLU A 400 -1.35 14.57 10.63
C GLU A 400 -2.46 14.95 9.65
N CYS A 401 -2.34 16.11 9.03
CA CYS A 401 -3.35 16.68 8.13
C CYS A 401 -3.62 15.79 6.90
N ASP A 402 -4.84 15.82 6.39
CA ASP A 402 -5.22 15.15 5.13
C ASP A 402 -4.93 16.03 3.91
N GLY A 403 -4.92 17.36 4.07
CA GLY A 403 -4.74 18.32 2.97
C GLY A 403 -5.01 19.76 3.37
N THR A 404 -4.43 20.68 2.60
CA THR A 404 -4.48 22.13 2.87
C THR A 404 -5.81 22.73 2.48
N SER A 405 -6.36 23.61 3.33
CA SER A 405 -7.55 24.39 3.00
C SER A 405 -7.22 25.70 2.27
N ASN A 406 -5.94 25.98 2.02
CA ASN A 406 -5.50 27.16 1.30
C ASN A 406 -5.70 26.97 -0.22
N SER A 407 -6.72 27.61 -0.78
CA SER A 407 -7.05 27.52 -2.22
C SER A 407 -5.99 28.08 -3.17
N SER A 408 -4.98 28.79 -2.65
CA SER A 408 -3.82 29.25 -3.43
C SER A 408 -2.61 28.31 -3.35
N ALA A 409 -2.66 27.26 -2.53
CA ALA A 409 -1.60 26.27 -2.45
C ALA A 409 -1.58 25.39 -3.71
N ALA A 410 -0.39 24.98 -4.15
CA ALA A 410 -0.22 24.16 -5.34
C ALA A 410 -0.90 22.78 -5.22
N ARG A 411 -1.09 22.29 -3.99
CA ARG A 411 -1.65 20.97 -3.68
C ARG A 411 -3.01 21.06 -3.00
N PHE A 412 -3.75 22.13 -3.27
CA PHE A 412 -5.11 22.29 -2.79
C PHE A 412 -6.04 21.22 -3.39
N ASP A 413 -6.81 20.55 -2.53
CA ASP A 413 -7.95 19.72 -2.92
C ASP A 413 -9.24 20.35 -2.40
N PHE A 414 -10.27 20.42 -3.24
CA PHE A 414 -11.52 21.09 -2.90
C PHE A 414 -12.25 20.42 -1.72
N HIS A 415 -12.04 19.12 -1.47
CA HIS A 415 -12.61 18.44 -0.31
C HIS A 415 -12.11 19.05 1.00
N CYS A 416 -10.90 19.61 1.03
CA CYS A 416 -10.30 20.23 2.21
C CYS A 416 -10.83 21.65 2.51
N ALA A 417 -11.73 22.17 1.68
CA ALA A 417 -12.42 23.44 1.88
C ALA A 417 -13.94 23.27 2.08
N LEU A 418 -14.45 22.04 2.16
CA LEU A 418 -15.87 21.78 2.41
C LEU A 418 -16.29 22.24 3.82
N ALA A 419 -17.59 22.47 4.01
CA ALA A 419 -18.12 23.06 5.24
C ALA A 419 -17.91 22.17 6.48
N ASP A 420 -17.84 20.86 6.28
CA ASP A 420 -17.54 19.84 7.28
C ASP A 420 -16.04 19.46 7.35
N ALA A 421 -15.17 20.12 6.58
CA ALA A 421 -13.71 20.07 6.79
C ALA A 421 -13.29 21.07 7.87
N ASP A 422 -12.32 20.69 8.71
CA ASP A 422 -11.70 21.56 9.71
C ASP A 422 -10.70 22.51 9.05
N GLN A 423 -10.77 23.80 9.40
CA GLN A 423 -10.10 24.89 8.67
C GLN A 423 -9.70 26.02 9.65
N PRO A 424 -8.55 26.70 9.44
CA PRO A 424 -7.59 26.51 8.35
C PRO A 424 -6.70 25.28 8.55
N ALA A 425 -6.55 24.46 7.51
CA ALA A 425 -5.75 23.24 7.53
C ALA A 425 -4.39 23.42 6.83
N PRO A 426 -3.29 22.87 7.38
CA PRO A 426 -1.97 22.94 6.77
C PRO A 426 -1.79 21.90 5.66
N GLU A 427 -0.58 21.77 5.10
CA GLU A 427 -0.26 20.78 4.06
C GLU A 427 -0.50 19.33 4.52
N ALA A 428 -0.92 18.44 3.61
CA ALA A 428 -1.11 17.03 3.92
C ALA A 428 0.17 16.40 4.52
N GLY A 429 0.00 15.58 5.55
CA GLY A 429 1.09 14.95 6.32
C GLY A 429 1.77 15.86 7.35
N SER A 430 1.52 17.17 7.31
CA SER A 430 2.01 18.08 8.36
C SER A 430 1.11 18.06 9.60
N TRP A 431 1.65 18.45 10.74
CA TRP A 431 0.91 18.46 12.00
C TRP A 431 -0.20 19.51 12.03
N PHE A 432 -1.43 19.09 12.34
CA PHE A 432 -2.60 19.93 12.54
C PHE A 432 -3.05 19.90 14.01
N GLN A 433 -2.53 20.86 14.78
CA GLN A 433 -2.71 20.93 16.23
C GLN A 433 -4.18 20.97 16.68
N GLU A 434 -5.01 21.82 16.07
CA GLU A 434 -6.41 21.99 16.47
C GLU A 434 -7.23 20.72 16.20
N PHE A 435 -6.98 20.08 15.06
CA PHE A 435 -7.59 18.80 14.73
C PHE A 435 -7.17 17.70 15.72
N PHE A 436 -5.88 17.61 16.09
CA PHE A 436 -5.42 16.66 17.10
C PHE A 436 -6.08 16.88 18.46
N VAL A 437 -6.20 18.13 18.92
CA VAL A 437 -6.90 18.45 20.19
C VAL A 437 -8.37 18.02 20.11
N THR A 438 -9.03 18.22 18.96
CA THR A 438 -10.39 17.76 18.73
C THR A 438 -10.48 16.23 18.81
N LEU A 439 -9.57 15.50 18.15
CA LEU A 439 -9.51 14.04 18.22
C LEU A 439 -9.36 13.52 19.66
N VAL A 440 -8.51 14.16 20.47
CA VAL A 440 -8.31 13.82 21.89
C VAL A 440 -9.57 14.07 22.72
N THR A 441 -10.19 15.24 22.57
CA THR A 441 -11.36 15.63 23.37
C THR A 441 -12.63 14.88 22.98
N LYS A 442 -12.72 14.44 21.72
CA LYS A 442 -13.84 13.66 21.17
C LYS A 442 -13.55 12.16 21.11
N ALA A 443 -12.47 11.68 21.72
CA ALA A 443 -12.11 10.27 21.71
C ALA A 443 -13.25 9.39 22.24
N ASN A 444 -13.56 8.31 21.53
CA ASN A 444 -14.54 7.31 21.91
C ASN A 444 -14.03 5.90 21.56
N PRO A 445 -13.72 5.06 22.56
CA PRO A 445 -13.79 5.35 24.00
C PRO A 445 -12.88 6.52 24.44
N PRO A 446 -13.23 7.23 25.53
CA PRO A 446 -12.38 8.30 26.07
C PRO A 446 -10.95 7.82 26.38
N LEU A 447 -9.96 8.72 26.21
CA LEU A 447 -8.53 8.49 26.46
C LEU A 447 -8.16 8.45 27.95
#